data_AF-A0A2E4Y4I8-F1
#
_entry.id   AF-A0A2E4Y4I8-F1
#
_cell.length_a   1.000
_cell.length_b   1.000
_cell.length_c   1.000
_cell.angle_alpha   90.00
_cell.angle_beta   90.00
_cell.angle_gamma   90.00
#
_symmetry.space_group_name_H-M   'P 1'
#
loop_
_entity.id
_entity.type
_entity.pdbx_description
1 polymer ?
#
loop_
_entity_poly.entity_id
_entity_poly.type
_entity_poly.pdbx_seq_one_letter_code
_entity_poly.pdbx_strand_id
1 'polypeptide(L)'
;MRRTTQLFIYFISLFSCILFSNFTQAKVKADTFKVTIKGKLIEVVSPQNFSKNLSVIVVNESLTKIVLKVIKDTGESLGFLILESKSFGSLGLVFEDRSVEYYLVPFSPSSQKVILKIGRESYGIPYKK
;
A
#
# COMPACT_ATOMS: atom_id res chain seq x y z
N MET A 1 -26.31 50.57 -15.90
CA MET A 1 -25.86 49.30 -16.52
C MET A 1 -24.44 48.84 -16.12
N ARG A 2 -23.69 49.52 -15.23
CA ARG A 2 -22.31 49.13 -14.82
C ARG A 2 -22.19 48.40 -13.47
N ARG A 3 -23.23 48.45 -12.62
CA ARG A 3 -23.20 47.88 -11.25
C ARG A 3 -23.46 46.36 -11.22
N THR A 4 -24.25 45.85 -12.16
CA THR A 4 -24.60 44.42 -12.28
C THR A 4 -23.44 43.59 -12.81
N THR A 5 -22.62 44.14 -13.71
CA THR A 5 -21.42 43.48 -14.24
C THR A 5 -20.33 43.31 -13.20
N GLN A 6 -20.17 44.26 -12.26
CA GLN A 6 -19.20 44.12 -11.17
C GLN A 6 -19.59 43.03 -10.17
N LEU A 7 -20.88 42.95 -9.78
CA LEU A 7 -21.36 41.90 -8.89
C LEU A 7 -21.20 40.50 -9.49
N PHE A 8 -21.38 40.37 -10.81
CA PHE A 8 -21.18 39.11 -11.52
C PHE A 8 -19.71 38.66 -11.54
N ILE A 9 -18.77 39.61 -11.68
CA ILE A 9 -17.33 39.33 -11.63
C ILE A 9 -16.90 38.89 -10.22
N TYR A 10 -17.39 39.55 -9.16
CA TYR A 10 -17.12 39.12 -7.79
C TYR A 10 -17.71 37.75 -7.47
N PHE A 11 -18.88 37.43 -8.02
CA PHE A 11 -19.51 36.12 -7.87
C PHE A 11 -18.68 35.00 -8.52
N ILE A 12 -18.17 35.23 -9.73
CA ILE A 12 -17.29 34.28 -10.44
C ILE A 12 -15.94 34.11 -9.71
N SER A 13 -15.38 35.20 -9.17
CA SER A 13 -14.15 35.15 -8.39
C SER A 13 -14.31 34.37 -7.08
N LEU A 14 -15.45 34.51 -6.40
CA LEU A 14 -15.74 33.78 -5.17
C LEU A 14 -15.96 32.29 -5.43
N PHE A 15 -16.64 31.96 -6.55
CA PHE A 15 -16.88 30.57 -6.95
C PHE A 15 -15.59 29.86 -7.39
N SER A 16 -14.65 30.57 -8.02
CA SER A 16 -13.35 30.01 -8.41
C SER A 16 -12.48 29.59 -7.21
N CYS A 17 -12.49 30.34 -6.10
CA CYS A 17 -11.73 29.97 -4.90
C CYS A 17 -12.24 28.70 -4.21
N ILE A 18 -13.52 28.36 -4.33
CA ILE A 18 -14.13 27.20 -3.66
C ILE A 18 -13.75 25.89 -4.36
N LEU A 19 -13.36 25.92 -5.64
CA LEU A 19 -13.02 24.73 -6.40
C LEU A 19 -11.58 24.22 -6.21
N PHE A 20 -10.68 25.02 -5.61
CA PHE A 20 -9.28 24.64 -5.40
C PHE A 20 -8.98 24.02 -4.03
N SER A 21 -9.93 23.98 -3.10
CA SER A 21 -9.67 23.59 -1.71
C SER A 21 -9.65 22.08 -1.43
N ASN A 22 -9.96 21.22 -2.42
CA ASN A 22 -10.12 19.78 -2.20
C ASN A 22 -9.05 18.89 -2.87
N PHE A 23 -7.79 19.35 -2.94
CA PHE A 23 -6.68 18.44 -3.25
C PHE A 23 -6.15 17.79 -1.96
N THR A 24 -6.93 16.89 -1.39
CA THR A 24 -6.46 16.05 -0.28
C THR A 24 -5.61 14.92 -0.84
N GLN A 25 -4.28 15.08 -0.77
CA GLN A 25 -3.38 13.95 -0.96
C GLN A 25 -3.64 12.93 0.16
N ALA A 26 -4.18 11.77 -0.21
CA ALA A 26 -4.33 10.65 0.70
C ALA A 26 -2.93 10.18 1.15
N LYS A 27 -2.51 10.63 2.32
CA LYS A 27 -1.24 10.24 2.95
C LYS A 27 -1.35 8.75 3.31
N VAL A 28 -0.59 7.91 2.61
CA VAL A 28 -0.41 6.50 2.99
C VAL A 28 0.00 6.48 4.46
N LYS A 29 -0.73 5.74 5.30
CA LYS A 29 -0.42 5.64 6.74
C LYS A 29 1.06 5.27 6.90
N ALA A 30 1.78 6.01 7.75
CA ALA A 30 3.22 5.84 7.95
C ALA A 30 3.62 4.43 8.41
N ASP A 31 2.65 3.65 8.92
CA ASP A 31 2.80 2.36 9.57
C ASP A 31 2.22 1.21 8.72
N THR A 32 2.50 1.22 7.42
CA THR A 32 1.93 0.21 6.51
C THR A 32 2.92 -0.20 5.43
N PHE A 33 3.08 -1.51 5.27
CA PHE A 33 3.64 -2.09 4.06
C PHE A 33 2.57 -2.19 3.00
N LYS A 34 2.83 -1.69 1.80
CA LYS A 34 1.99 -1.95 0.63
C LYS A 34 2.76 -2.84 -0.34
N VAL A 35 2.25 -4.04 -0.56
CA VAL A 35 2.81 -5.02 -1.49
C VAL A 35 1.87 -5.13 -2.68
N THR A 36 2.34 -4.75 -3.86
CA THR A 36 1.55 -4.83 -5.10
C THR A 36 2.12 -5.92 -5.98
N ILE A 37 1.28 -6.89 -6.37
CA ILE A 37 1.67 -8.00 -7.24
C ILE A 37 1.12 -7.75 -8.64
N LYS A 38 2.01 -7.49 -9.60
CA LYS A 38 1.72 -7.18 -11.00
C LYS A 38 2.34 -8.22 -11.92
N GLY A 39 1.62 -9.32 -12.18
CA GLY A 39 2.11 -10.39 -13.05
C GLY A 39 3.43 -10.98 -12.56
N LYS A 40 4.55 -10.59 -13.19
CA LYS A 40 5.93 -11.04 -12.85
C LYS A 40 6.73 -10.03 -12.01
N LEU A 41 6.08 -9.03 -11.43
CA LEU A 41 6.73 -8.03 -10.60
C LEU A 41 6.01 -7.92 -9.26
N ILE A 42 6.77 -7.89 -8.17
CA ILE A 42 6.26 -7.55 -6.84
C ILE A 42 6.88 -6.23 -6.43
N GLU A 43 6.06 -5.21 -6.24
CA GLU A 43 6.47 -3.90 -5.73
C GLU A 43 6.18 -3.84 -4.23
N VAL A 44 7.13 -3.37 -3.45
CA VAL A 44 6.98 -3.20 -2.00
C VAL A 44 7.26 -1.75 -1.63
N VAL A 45 6.26 -1.11 -1.02
CA VAL A 45 6.40 0.17 -0.35
C VAL A 45 6.47 -0.10 1.14
N SER A 46 7.59 0.27 1.75
CA SER A 46 7.86 0.08 3.17
C SER A 46 7.47 1.30 4.01
N PRO A 47 7.07 1.09 5.27
CA PRO A 47 6.92 2.17 6.24
C PRO A 47 8.30 2.80 6.51
N GLN A 48 8.34 4.13 6.63
CA GLN A 48 9.58 4.86 6.89
C GLN A 48 10.08 4.67 8.32
N ASN A 49 9.14 4.51 9.27
CA ASN A 49 9.43 4.36 10.68
C ASN A 49 9.01 2.98 11.17
N PHE A 50 9.71 2.50 12.19
CA PHE A 50 9.31 1.29 12.90
C PHE A 50 8.14 1.58 13.84
N SER A 51 7.13 0.73 13.79
CA SER A 51 6.06 0.62 14.77
C SER A 51 5.92 -0.85 15.16
N LYS A 52 5.52 -1.12 16.41
CA LYS A 52 5.15 -2.49 16.81
C LYS A 52 3.89 -2.96 16.11
N ASN A 53 2.99 -2.04 15.78
CA ASN A 53 1.74 -2.37 15.09
C ASN A 53 1.83 -1.86 13.67
N LEU A 54 2.08 -2.78 12.73
CA LEU A 54 2.17 -2.47 11.31
C LEU A 54 1.13 -3.27 10.55
N SER A 55 0.57 -2.67 9.52
CA SER A 55 -0.32 -3.39 8.60
C SER A 55 0.44 -3.76 7.32
N VAL A 56 0.14 -4.93 6.77
CA VAL A 56 0.55 -5.32 5.43
C VAL A 56 -0.69 -5.31 4.56
N ILE A 57 -0.75 -4.34 3.64
CA ILE A 57 -1.76 -4.30 2.58
C ILE A 57 -1.17 -4.98 1.37
N VAL A 58 -1.88 -5.96 0.84
CA VAL A 58 -1.50 -6.63 -0.40
C VAL A 58 -2.54 -6.33 -1.48
N VAL A 59 -2.06 -5.87 -2.64
CA VAL A 59 -2.88 -5.57 -3.81
C VAL A 59 -2.57 -6.61 -4.89
N ASN A 60 -3.58 -7.38 -5.28
CA ASN A 60 -3.49 -8.32 -6.37
C ASN A 60 -3.94 -7.65 -7.67
N GLU A 61 -2.99 -7.12 -8.45
CA GLU A 61 -3.28 -6.59 -9.78
C GLU A 61 -3.18 -7.65 -10.88
N SER A 62 -2.91 -8.91 -10.53
CA SER A 62 -2.86 -10.01 -11.49
C SER A 62 -4.27 -10.43 -11.94
N LEU A 63 -4.33 -11.30 -12.94
CA LEU A 63 -5.59 -11.89 -13.44
C LEU A 63 -6.00 -13.15 -12.67
N THR A 64 -5.14 -13.63 -11.77
CA THR A 64 -5.31 -14.89 -11.06
C THR A 64 -5.48 -14.65 -9.57
N LYS A 65 -6.15 -15.58 -8.89
CA LYS A 65 -6.21 -15.62 -7.44
C LYS A 65 -4.81 -15.80 -6.84
N ILE A 66 -4.52 -15.11 -5.74
CA ILE A 66 -3.27 -15.21 -5.01
C ILE A 66 -3.53 -15.70 -3.58
N VAL A 67 -2.73 -16.67 -3.15
CA VAL A 67 -2.69 -17.12 -1.75
C VAL A 67 -1.30 -16.86 -1.22
N LEU A 68 -1.20 -16.21 -0.08
CA LEU A 68 0.07 -15.87 0.55
C LEU A 68 -0.04 -15.92 2.08
N LYS A 69 1.11 -16.09 2.73
CA LYS A 69 1.24 -15.95 4.18
C LYS A 69 2.34 -14.97 4.56
N VAL A 70 2.26 -14.46 5.77
CA VAL A 70 3.36 -13.75 6.41
C VAL A 70 3.97 -14.63 7.47
N ILE A 71 5.30 -14.78 7.45
CA ILE A 71 6.07 -15.57 8.41
C ILE A 71 7.20 -14.74 9.03
N LYS A 72 7.63 -15.14 10.22
CA LYS A 72 8.92 -14.73 10.80
C LYS A 72 10.07 -15.53 10.20
N ASP A 73 11.29 -15.07 10.44
CA ASP A 73 12.53 -15.81 10.17
C ASP A 73 12.56 -17.21 10.84
N THR A 74 11.97 -17.33 12.04
CA THR A 74 11.77 -18.59 12.76
C THR A 74 10.84 -19.57 12.04
N GLY A 75 10.10 -19.11 11.01
CA GLY A 75 9.11 -19.89 10.28
C GLY A 75 7.70 -19.83 10.89
N GLU A 76 7.52 -19.16 12.03
CA GLU A 76 6.21 -18.94 12.64
C GLU A 76 5.28 -18.17 11.69
N SER A 77 4.06 -18.67 11.50
CA SER A 77 3.06 -18.04 10.62
C SER A 77 2.23 -17.03 11.38
N LEU A 78 2.23 -15.78 10.90
CA LEU A 78 1.50 -14.68 11.54
C LEU A 78 0.11 -14.47 10.93
N GLY A 79 -0.12 -15.03 9.74
CA GLY A 79 -1.43 -15.00 9.10
C GLY A 79 -1.32 -15.29 7.61
N PHE A 80 -2.48 -15.46 6.98
CA PHE A 80 -2.60 -15.71 5.56
C PHE A 80 -3.64 -14.78 4.93
N LEU A 81 -3.46 -14.51 3.64
CA LEU A 81 -4.42 -13.78 2.83
C LEU A 81 -4.72 -14.59 1.58
N ILE A 82 -6.00 -14.59 1.22
CA ILE A 82 -6.51 -15.14 -0.02
C ILE A 82 -7.13 -13.97 -0.76
N LEU A 83 -6.57 -13.64 -1.92
CA LEU A 83 -6.94 -12.46 -2.70
C LEU A 83 -7.42 -12.89 -4.07
N GLU A 84 -8.66 -12.56 -4.40
CA GLU A 84 -9.16 -12.73 -5.75
C GLU A 84 -8.46 -11.79 -6.73
N SER A 85 -8.61 -12.06 -8.02
CA SER A 85 -8.11 -11.22 -9.10
C SER A 85 -8.59 -9.77 -8.94
N LYS A 86 -7.69 -8.80 -9.15
CA LYS A 86 -7.99 -7.35 -9.03
C LYS A 86 -8.52 -6.91 -7.65
N SER A 87 -8.26 -7.68 -6.60
CA SER A 87 -8.66 -7.35 -5.23
C SER A 87 -7.48 -6.94 -4.35
N PHE A 88 -7.78 -6.47 -3.13
CA PHE A 88 -6.78 -6.21 -2.11
C PHE A 88 -7.25 -6.74 -0.77
N GLY A 89 -6.31 -6.95 0.14
CA GLY A 89 -6.59 -7.31 1.52
C GLY A 89 -5.52 -6.77 2.44
N SER A 90 -5.80 -6.78 3.74
CA SER A 90 -4.88 -6.27 4.75
C SER A 90 -4.76 -7.23 5.91
N LEU A 91 -3.55 -7.39 6.41
CA LEU A 91 -3.26 -8.13 7.64
C LEU A 91 -2.61 -7.17 8.64
N GLY A 92 -3.21 -7.03 9.82
CA GLY A 92 -2.55 -6.35 10.95
C GLY A 92 -1.53 -7.29 11.57
N LEU A 93 -0.32 -6.81 11.78
CA LEU A 93 0.80 -7.59 12.33
C LEU A 93 1.41 -6.87 13.53
N VAL A 94 1.82 -7.66 14.51
CA VAL A 94 2.59 -7.19 15.65
C VAL A 94 4.05 -7.58 15.43
N PHE A 95 4.89 -6.57 15.24
CA PHE A 95 6.34 -6.69 15.09
C PHE A 95 6.99 -6.62 16.47
N GLU A 96 7.88 -7.56 16.77
CA GLU A 96 8.55 -7.66 18.07
C GLU A 96 9.63 -6.58 18.19
N ASP A 97 10.56 -6.56 17.24
CA ASP A 97 11.65 -5.61 17.15
C ASP A 97 12.12 -5.41 15.69
N ARG A 98 13.19 -4.62 15.51
CA ARG A 98 13.78 -4.33 14.19
C ARG A 98 14.75 -5.40 13.69
N SER A 99 15.22 -6.28 14.57
CA SER A 99 16.17 -7.35 14.24
C SER A 99 15.49 -8.57 13.64
N VAL A 100 14.23 -8.83 14.00
CA VAL A 100 13.46 -9.93 13.41
C VAL A 100 13.09 -9.61 11.97
N GLU A 101 13.41 -10.53 11.07
CA GLU A 101 13.02 -10.44 9.68
C GLU A 101 11.64 -11.08 9.45
N TYR A 102 10.81 -10.38 8.69
CA TYR A 102 9.46 -10.82 8.33
C TYR A 102 9.39 -11.03 6.83
N TYR A 103 8.66 -12.06 6.41
CA TYR A 103 8.62 -12.48 5.02
C TYR A 103 7.19 -12.69 4.56
N LEU A 104 6.86 -12.12 3.39
CA LEU A 104 5.66 -12.45 2.66
C LEU A 104 5.97 -13.57 1.67
N VAL A 105 5.23 -14.67 1.77
CA VAL A 105 5.46 -15.91 1.03
C VAL A 105 4.22 -16.25 0.20
N PRO A 106 4.27 -16.05 -1.12
CA PRO A 106 3.20 -16.47 -2.01
C PRO A 106 3.21 -17.99 -2.19
N PHE A 107 2.08 -18.63 -1.87
CA PHE A 107 1.86 -20.06 -2.06
C PHE A 107 1.37 -20.39 -3.47
N SER A 108 0.48 -19.55 -4.00
CA SER A 108 -0.10 -19.77 -5.32
C SER A 108 -0.39 -18.44 -6.00
N PRO A 109 0.13 -18.19 -7.22
CA PRO A 109 1.24 -18.95 -7.82
C PRO A 109 2.50 -18.86 -6.94
N SER A 110 3.26 -19.96 -6.84
CA SER A 110 4.48 -20.01 -6.02
C SER A 110 5.52 -19.04 -6.56
N SER A 111 6.07 -18.20 -5.67
CA SER A 111 7.06 -17.19 -6.03
C SER A 111 8.20 -17.11 -5.02
N GLN A 112 9.19 -16.29 -5.36
CA GLN A 112 10.21 -15.88 -4.40
C GLN A 112 9.57 -15.24 -3.16
N LYS A 113 10.13 -15.57 -1.98
CA LYS A 113 9.79 -14.92 -0.71
C LYS A 113 10.21 -13.46 -0.74
N VAL A 114 9.35 -12.60 -0.21
CA VAL A 114 9.56 -11.15 -0.15
C VAL A 114 9.89 -10.76 1.28
N ILE A 115 11.11 -10.33 1.53
CA ILE A 115 11.49 -9.77 2.84
C ILE A 115 10.76 -8.45 3.02
N LEU A 116 10.18 -8.19 4.20
CA LEU A 116 9.52 -6.95 4.56
C LEU A 116 10.49 -6.06 5.33
N LYS A 117 11.23 -5.20 4.62
CA LYS A 117 12.27 -4.34 5.23
C LYS A 117 11.71 -2.97 5.61
N ILE A 118 11.69 -2.66 6.90
CA ILE A 118 11.27 -1.35 7.43
C ILE A 118 12.34 -0.30 7.13
N GLY A 119 11.94 0.94 6.84
CA GLY A 119 12.85 2.08 6.69
C GLY A 119 13.67 2.09 5.40
N ARG A 120 13.36 1.21 4.44
CA ARG A 120 13.95 1.27 3.09
C ARG A 120 13.06 2.05 2.14
N GLU A 121 13.66 2.55 1.06
CA GLU A 121 12.92 3.04 -0.09
C GLU A 121 12.17 1.90 -0.79
N SER A 122 11.11 2.22 -1.53
CA SER A 122 10.32 1.22 -2.25
C SER A 122 11.20 0.39 -3.20
N TYR A 123 10.97 -0.92 -3.24
CA TYR A 123 11.77 -1.86 -4.04
C TYR A 123 10.89 -2.80 -4.86
N GLY A 124 11.40 -3.17 -6.04
CA GLY A 124 10.80 -4.18 -6.91
C GLY A 124 11.56 -5.49 -6.83
N ILE A 125 10.84 -6.60 -6.70
CA ILE A 125 11.39 -7.95 -6.78
C ILE A 125 10.87 -8.58 -8.07
N PRO A 126 11.75 -8.92 -9.03
CA PRO A 126 11.34 -9.65 -10.22
C PRO A 126 10.96 -11.08 -9.83
N TYR A 127 9.94 -11.64 -10.48
CA TYR A 127 9.54 -13.02 -10.27
C TYR A 127 10.63 -13.95 -10.82
N LYS A 128 11.45 -14.53 -9.94
CA LYS A 128 12.33 -15.65 -10.31
C LYS A 128 11.50 -16.92 -10.36
N LYS A 129 11.56 -17.59 -11.51
CA LYS A 129 10.98 -18.93 -11.74
C LYS A 129 11.69 -19.96 -10.87
#